data_AF-A8N1G2-F1
#
_entry.id   AF-A8N1G2-F1
#
_cell.length_a   1.000
_cell.length_b   1.000
_cell.length_c   1.000
_cell.angle_alpha   90.00
_cell.angle_beta   90.00
_cell.angle_gamma   90.00
#
_symmetry.space_group_name_H-M   'P 1'
#
loop_
_entity.id
_entity.type
_entity.pdbx_description
1 polymer ?
#
loop_
_entity_poly.entity_id
_entity_poly.type
_entity_poly.pdbx_seq_one_letter_code
_entity_poly.pdbx_strand_id
1 'polypeptide(L)'
;MRLKALDLRRQKTTDSSSTSALNESPIFSQHTSQISKELDAYKAKYNAVQKKYHNERRRNRRLEEANREWKDKAKQARTSHSRTQGYVLQLEKQLGVVQSDAEQVVGALEDRVHNLKDSMKDLNKKHSILRRRCRRLEKMNQNLKQRKKKMMINRPSAFRLRYKGTYTAEARALARYMVATGTAEAKVGEAIQRIGSVMGLDVEHKMSKRTVQRAVMEGGIAGDIQLAVEILGASKLCFSSDSTSHRHIEYESRTIALQVIDYNDPNAKPAWRMRTLGVDTSVNHTSETQVEGLKKRLQEIAEIFNSSPLAIREGLHFDSDDFAFRLYGTSGDHAADHL
;
A
#
# COMPACT_ATOMS: atom_id res chain seq x y z
N MET A 1 43.36 -0.11 44.71
CA MET A 1 43.67 -1.16 45.71
C MET A 1 45.11 -0.95 46.16
N ARG A 2 45.36 -0.38 47.36
CA ARG A 2 45.90 -1.08 48.56
C ARG A 2 47.28 -1.73 48.27
N LEU A 3 48.43 -1.36 48.87
CA LEU A 3 48.77 -1.26 50.30
C LEU A 3 50.19 -0.64 50.52
N LYS A 4 50.33 0.13 51.63
CA LYS A 4 51.36 0.17 52.72
C LYS A 4 52.87 0.03 52.37
N ALA A 5 53.83 0.86 52.81
CA ALA A 5 54.23 1.41 54.14
C ALA A 5 55.59 0.81 54.60
N LEU A 6 56.29 1.57 55.49
CA LEU A 6 57.53 1.28 56.26
C LEU A 6 58.83 1.68 55.51
N ASP A 7 59.59 2.72 55.86
CA ASP A 7 59.88 3.43 57.11
C ASP A 7 60.48 2.54 58.22
N LEU A 8 61.82 2.57 58.37
CA LEU A 8 62.53 2.06 59.54
C LEU A 8 63.85 2.82 59.80
N ARG A 9 63.78 3.52 60.94
CA ARG A 9 64.77 4.23 61.75
C ARG A 9 66.07 3.47 62.06
N ARG A 10 67.17 4.23 62.06
CA ARG A 10 68.00 4.66 63.23
C ARG A 10 68.56 3.58 64.20
N GLN A 11 69.90 3.57 64.36
CA GLN A 11 70.72 3.36 65.59
C GLN A 11 72.20 3.41 65.10
N LYS A 12 73.14 4.28 65.49
CA LYS A 12 73.51 4.99 66.72
C LYS A 12 73.71 4.05 67.92
N THR A 13 74.94 3.57 68.07
CA THR A 13 75.55 3.13 69.33
C THR A 13 76.94 3.77 69.45
N THR A 14 77.05 4.61 70.46
CA THR A 14 78.25 5.02 71.18
C THR A 14 78.74 3.85 72.05
N ASP A 15 80.01 3.91 72.49
CA ASP A 15 80.56 3.44 73.79
C ASP A 15 82.05 3.09 73.56
N SER A 16 83.01 3.88 74.04
CA SER A 16 83.46 4.16 75.42
C SER A 16 84.61 3.25 75.86
N SER A 17 85.78 3.89 76.06
CA SER A 17 86.73 3.72 77.17
C SER A 17 87.30 2.36 77.56
N SER A 18 88.64 2.24 77.51
CA SER A 18 89.54 1.90 78.65
C SER A 18 90.97 1.64 78.12
N THR A 19 91.95 2.55 78.26
CA THR A 19 92.94 2.66 79.36
C THR A 19 93.66 1.37 79.76
N SER A 20 94.97 1.28 79.45
CA SER A 20 95.99 0.77 80.38
C SER A 20 97.40 1.15 79.91
N ALA A 21 98.09 1.92 80.75
CA ALA A 21 99.48 2.36 80.64
C ALA A 21 100.47 1.20 80.84
N LEU A 22 101.73 1.37 80.38
CA LEU A 22 102.95 0.91 81.07
C LEU A 22 104.23 1.43 80.37
N ASN A 23 105.00 2.22 81.14
CA ASN A 23 106.47 2.33 81.27
C ASN A 23 107.41 2.52 80.08
N GLU A 24 107.81 3.80 79.94
CA GLU A 24 109.19 4.32 80.09
C GLU A 24 110.40 3.46 79.67
N SER A 25 111.13 3.97 78.68
CA SER A 25 112.60 4.07 78.71
C SER A 25 113.05 5.22 77.77
N PRO A 26 113.96 6.11 78.21
CA PRO A 26 114.27 7.36 77.53
C PRO A 26 115.43 7.21 76.55
N ILE A 27 115.65 8.22 75.69
CA ILE A 27 116.75 8.39 74.72
C ILE A 27 116.42 7.93 73.29
N PHE A 28 115.52 8.63 72.58
CA PHE A 28 115.55 8.81 71.09
C PHE A 28 114.46 9.82 70.61
N SER A 29 114.25 10.94 71.32
CA SER A 29 113.04 11.79 71.26
C SER A 29 113.09 13.04 70.36
N GLN A 30 113.85 13.01 69.25
CA GLN A 30 113.76 14.09 68.25
C GLN A 30 113.52 13.60 66.80
N HIS A 31 113.77 12.33 66.48
CA HIS A 31 113.51 11.76 65.14
C HIS A 31 112.12 11.10 64.99
N THR A 32 111.52 10.55 66.05
CA THR A 32 110.23 9.84 66.00
C THR A 32 109.01 10.78 66.00
N SER A 33 109.16 12.00 66.53
CA SER A 33 108.14 13.07 66.44
C SER A 33 107.94 13.59 65.01
N GLN A 34 109.02 13.67 64.23
CA GLN A 34 108.96 14.02 62.81
C GLN A 34 108.32 12.89 62.00
N ILE A 35 108.70 11.63 62.24
CA ILE A 35 108.14 10.47 61.53
C ILE A 35 106.65 10.26 61.86
N SER A 36 106.19 10.48 63.10
CA SER A 36 104.75 10.41 63.45
C SER A 36 103.94 11.51 62.76
N LYS A 37 104.46 12.75 62.69
CA LYS A 37 103.79 13.85 61.97
C LYS A 37 103.77 13.61 60.47
N GLU A 38 104.83 13.02 59.91
CA GLU A 38 104.86 12.60 58.51
C GLU A 38 103.89 11.44 58.23
N LEU A 39 103.77 10.48 59.14
CA LEU A 39 102.83 9.36 59.04
C LEU A 39 101.37 9.83 59.11
N ASP A 40 101.05 10.77 60.00
CA ASP A 40 99.71 11.36 60.10
C ASP A 40 99.41 12.29 58.92
N ALA A 41 100.40 13.02 58.40
CA ALA A 41 100.29 13.75 57.15
C ALA A 41 100.08 12.82 55.94
N TYR A 42 100.74 11.66 55.91
CA TYR A 42 100.54 10.63 54.89
C TYR A 42 99.18 9.96 55.02
N LYS A 43 98.71 9.65 56.24
CA LYS A 43 97.36 9.14 56.49
C LYS A 43 96.30 10.17 56.10
N ALA A 44 96.51 11.45 56.37
CA ALA A 44 95.61 12.52 55.95
C ALA A 44 95.58 12.67 54.41
N LYS A 45 96.76 12.60 53.75
CA LYS A 45 96.85 12.56 52.27
C LYS A 45 96.19 11.31 51.69
N TYR A 46 96.40 10.14 52.28
CA TYR A 46 95.79 8.87 51.88
C TYR A 46 94.27 8.94 52.03
N ASN A 47 93.76 9.41 53.17
CA ASN A 47 92.33 9.60 53.41
C ASN A 47 91.72 10.67 52.47
N ALA A 48 92.46 11.72 52.13
CA ALA A 48 92.03 12.72 51.16
C ALA A 48 91.93 12.14 49.74
N VAL A 49 92.91 11.33 49.33
CA VAL A 49 92.89 10.60 48.05
C VAL A 49 91.77 9.56 48.05
N GLN A 50 91.56 8.83 49.13
CA GLN A 50 90.50 7.84 49.27
C GLN A 50 89.10 8.48 49.25
N LYS A 51 88.93 9.65 49.90
CA LYS A 51 87.70 10.45 49.79
C LYS A 51 87.48 10.97 48.37
N LYS A 52 88.53 11.47 47.69
CA LYS A 52 88.44 11.88 46.29
C LYS A 52 88.04 10.70 45.39
N TYR A 53 88.64 9.53 45.58
CA TYR A 53 88.31 8.30 44.85
C TYR A 53 86.86 7.85 45.10
N HIS A 54 86.37 7.90 46.35
CA HIS A 54 84.97 7.59 46.66
C HIS A 54 83.98 8.60 46.07
N ASN A 55 84.33 9.89 46.06
CA ASN A 55 83.51 10.94 45.45
C ASN A 55 83.48 10.81 43.92
N GLU A 56 84.63 10.55 43.28
CA GLU A 56 84.75 10.21 41.86
C GLU A 56 83.90 8.98 41.52
N ARG A 57 83.99 7.90 42.30
CA ARG A 57 83.19 6.69 42.08
C ARG A 57 81.69 6.94 42.23
N ARG A 58 81.26 7.77 43.20
CA ARG A 58 79.85 8.19 43.34
C ARG A 58 79.40 9.06 42.17
N ARG A 59 80.25 9.97 41.70
CA ARG A 59 80.00 10.82 40.53
C ARG A 59 79.85 9.97 39.26
N ASN A 60 80.77 9.02 39.04
CA ASN A 60 80.68 8.09 37.92
C ASN A 60 79.44 7.21 38.01
N ARG A 61 79.06 6.71 39.20
CA ARG A 61 77.81 5.97 39.37
C ARG A 61 76.58 6.82 39.01
N ARG A 62 76.51 8.09 39.44
CA ARG A 62 75.41 9.01 39.06
C ARG A 62 75.39 9.30 37.56
N LEU A 63 76.56 9.45 36.94
CA LEU A 63 76.67 9.64 35.49
C LEU A 63 76.23 8.39 34.73
N GLU A 64 76.59 7.20 35.21
CA GLU A 64 76.13 5.92 34.64
C GLU A 64 74.60 5.74 34.79
N GLU A 65 74.04 6.08 35.96
CA GLU A 65 72.59 6.06 36.21
C GLU A 65 71.87 7.07 35.30
N ALA A 66 72.35 8.31 35.22
CA ALA A 66 71.79 9.31 34.31
C ALA A 66 71.90 8.86 32.85
N ASN A 67 73.02 8.27 32.43
CA ASN A 67 73.18 7.75 31.07
C ASN A 67 72.22 6.58 30.79
N ARG A 68 71.96 5.71 31.76
CA ARG A 68 70.91 4.67 31.64
C ARG A 68 69.53 5.31 31.49
N GLU A 69 69.17 6.27 32.34
CA GLU A 69 67.88 6.98 32.23
C GLU A 69 67.71 7.69 30.89
N TRP A 70 68.75 8.35 30.38
CA TRP A 70 68.73 8.99 29.06
C TRP A 70 68.57 7.97 27.93
N LYS A 71 69.23 6.81 28.02
CA LYS A 71 69.07 5.71 27.06
C LYS A 71 67.64 5.16 27.08
N ASP A 72 67.06 4.98 28.27
CA ASP A 72 65.68 4.50 28.41
C ASP A 72 64.67 5.52 27.87
N LYS A 73 64.86 6.81 28.17
CA LYS A 73 64.05 7.90 27.60
C LYS A 73 64.19 7.97 26.08
N ALA A 74 65.40 7.85 25.54
CA ALA A 74 65.63 7.82 24.10
C ALA A 74 64.97 6.60 23.43
N LYS A 75 65.00 5.43 24.09
CA LYS A 75 64.33 4.22 23.64
C LYS A 75 62.80 4.38 23.65
N GLN A 76 62.24 4.95 24.72
CA GLN A 76 60.81 5.27 24.82
C GLN A 76 60.39 6.30 23.76
N ALA A 77 61.20 7.33 23.51
CA ALA A 77 60.92 8.32 22.48
C ALA A 77 60.92 7.68 21.08
N ARG A 78 61.85 6.77 20.79
CA ARG A 78 61.89 6.02 19.52
C ARG A 78 60.69 5.11 19.35
N THR A 79 60.27 4.39 20.39
CA THR A 79 59.08 3.52 20.31
C THR A 79 57.80 4.34 20.15
N SER A 80 57.67 5.46 20.85
CA SER A 80 56.56 6.40 20.67
C SER A 80 56.53 6.99 19.27
N HIS A 81 57.69 7.43 18.73
CA HIS A 81 57.79 7.96 17.38
C HIS A 81 57.39 6.94 16.32
N SER A 82 57.86 5.69 16.44
CA SER A 82 57.48 4.60 15.54
C SER A 82 55.97 4.30 15.59
N ARG A 83 55.35 4.34 16.78
CA ARG A 83 53.90 4.20 16.92
C ARG A 83 53.15 5.35 16.25
N THR A 84 53.55 6.60 16.50
CA THR A 84 52.93 7.77 15.88
C THR A 84 53.08 7.76 14.36
N GLN A 85 54.24 7.34 13.85
CA GLN A 85 54.47 7.19 12.41
C GLN A 85 53.57 6.11 11.80
N GLY A 86 53.38 4.99 12.50
CA GLY A 86 52.41 3.96 12.11
C GLY A 86 50.98 4.49 12.02
N TYR A 87 50.56 5.32 12.99
CA TYR A 87 49.24 5.97 12.94
C TYR A 87 49.10 6.96 11.79
N VAL A 88 50.12 7.75 11.50
CA VAL A 88 50.12 8.68 10.36
C VAL A 88 49.91 7.93 9.04
N LEU A 89 50.68 6.85 8.82
CA LEU A 89 50.53 6.03 7.61
C LEU A 89 49.14 5.38 7.49
N GLN A 90 48.57 4.94 8.61
CA GLN A 90 47.21 4.38 8.61
C GLN A 90 46.16 5.43 8.28
N LEU A 91 46.29 6.65 8.81
CA LEU A 91 45.39 7.76 8.52
C LEU A 91 45.51 8.23 7.07
N GLU A 92 46.73 8.29 6.51
CA GLU A 92 46.94 8.61 5.09
C GLU A 92 46.27 7.57 4.18
N LYS A 93 46.37 6.29 4.52
CA LYS A 93 45.67 5.22 3.79
C LYS A 93 44.15 5.38 3.87
N GLN A 94 43.61 5.68 5.05
CA GLN A 94 42.18 5.91 5.23
C GLN A 94 41.71 7.15 4.46
N LEU A 95 42.49 8.23 4.47
CA LEU A 95 42.20 9.44 3.72
C LEU A 95 42.12 9.15 2.22
N GLY A 96 43.06 8.36 1.67
CA GLY A 96 43.04 7.98 0.26
C GLY A 96 41.81 7.15 -0.14
N VAL A 97 41.38 6.22 0.73
CA VAL A 97 40.14 5.46 0.50
C VAL A 97 38.92 6.39 0.51
N VAL A 98 38.81 7.27 1.50
CA VAL A 98 37.69 8.22 1.60
C VAL A 98 37.66 9.18 0.41
N GLN A 99 38.81 9.63 -0.09
CA GLN A 99 38.90 10.48 -1.27
C GLN A 99 38.41 9.76 -2.53
N SER A 100 38.87 8.52 -2.75
CA SER A 100 38.40 7.69 -3.87
C SER A 100 36.89 7.44 -3.81
N ASP A 101 36.36 7.11 -2.63
CA ASP A 101 34.93 6.87 -2.44
C ASP A 101 34.12 8.15 -2.69
N ALA A 102 34.62 9.31 -2.23
CA ALA A 102 33.99 10.60 -2.46
C ALA A 102 33.95 10.95 -3.96
N GLU A 103 35.03 10.72 -4.70
CA GLU A 103 35.08 10.96 -6.15
C GLU A 103 34.09 10.07 -6.91
N GLN A 104 33.98 8.79 -6.53
CA GLN A 104 33.00 7.88 -7.13
C GLN A 104 31.55 8.31 -6.87
N VAL A 105 31.25 8.73 -5.64
CA VAL A 105 29.91 9.22 -5.27
C VAL A 105 29.58 10.51 -6.00
N VAL A 106 30.52 11.45 -6.11
CA VAL A 106 30.32 12.71 -6.84
C VAL A 106 30.06 12.42 -8.32
N GLY A 107 30.85 11.57 -8.97
CA GLY A 107 30.62 11.19 -10.37
C GLY A 107 29.25 10.54 -10.60
N ALA A 108 28.85 9.59 -9.75
CA ALA A 108 27.54 8.95 -9.83
C ALA A 108 26.37 9.94 -9.63
N LEU A 109 26.55 10.94 -8.77
CA LEU A 109 25.57 12.00 -8.57
C LEU A 109 25.47 12.94 -9.79
N GLU A 110 26.60 13.29 -10.40
CA GLU A 110 26.63 14.11 -11.62
C GLU A 110 25.90 13.43 -12.79
N ASP A 111 26.14 12.13 -13.01
CA ASP A 111 25.43 11.32 -14.01
C ASP A 111 23.93 11.28 -13.74
N ARG A 112 23.53 11.11 -12.47
CA ARG A 112 22.12 11.12 -12.08
C ARG A 112 21.47 12.48 -12.33
N VAL A 113 22.17 13.58 -12.04
CA VAL A 113 21.67 14.93 -12.34
C VAL A 113 21.51 15.13 -13.84
N HIS A 114 22.44 14.63 -14.67
CA HIS A 114 22.34 14.70 -16.12
C HIS A 114 21.12 13.94 -16.64
N ASN A 115 20.95 12.69 -16.22
CA ASN A 115 19.81 11.84 -16.61
C ASN A 115 18.46 12.44 -16.20
N LEU A 116 18.38 13.05 -15.02
CA LEU A 116 17.17 13.73 -14.56
C LEU A 116 16.86 14.98 -15.39
N LYS A 117 17.88 15.76 -15.78
CA LYS A 117 17.69 16.92 -16.66
C LYS A 117 17.15 16.52 -18.03
N ASP A 118 17.63 15.43 -18.61
CA ASP A 118 17.14 14.97 -19.91
C ASP A 118 15.73 14.38 -19.82
N SER A 119 15.44 13.61 -18.77
CA SER A 119 14.09 13.13 -18.48
C SER A 119 13.10 14.29 -18.32
N MET A 120 13.51 15.38 -17.67
CA MET A 120 12.70 16.58 -17.51
C MET A 120 12.42 17.27 -18.86
N LYS A 121 13.41 17.36 -19.75
CA LYS A 121 13.21 17.90 -21.12
C LYS A 121 12.20 17.07 -21.91
N ASP A 122 12.30 15.75 -21.84
CA ASP A 122 11.39 14.87 -22.57
C ASP A 122 9.97 14.90 -22.02
N LEU A 123 9.82 14.97 -20.69
CA LEU A 123 8.51 15.14 -20.07
C LEU A 123 7.87 16.47 -20.47
N ASN A 124 8.65 17.56 -20.51
CA ASN A 124 8.18 18.87 -20.97
C ASN A 124 7.73 18.86 -22.44
N LYS A 125 8.47 18.16 -23.32
CA LYS A 125 8.05 17.95 -24.72
C LYS A 125 6.71 17.21 -24.77
N LYS A 126 6.58 16.07 -24.07
CA LYS A 126 5.32 15.30 -24.01
C LYS A 126 4.15 16.13 -23.49
N HIS A 127 4.36 16.90 -22.42
CA HIS A 127 3.35 17.79 -21.85
C HIS A 127 2.89 18.86 -22.85
N SER A 128 3.82 19.46 -23.60
CA SER A 128 3.48 20.45 -24.64
C SER A 128 2.61 19.86 -25.77
N ILE A 129 2.90 18.62 -26.19
CA ILE A 129 2.15 17.90 -27.22
C ILE A 129 0.73 17.61 -26.74
N LEU A 130 0.59 17.10 -25.51
CA LEU A 130 -0.71 16.82 -24.89
C LEU A 130 -1.54 18.09 -24.75
N ARG A 131 -0.95 19.19 -24.26
CA ARG A 131 -1.63 20.49 -24.14
C ARG A 131 -2.16 20.99 -25.48
N ARG A 132 -1.38 20.85 -26.56
CA ARG A 132 -1.83 21.18 -27.93
C ARG A 132 -2.96 20.28 -28.41
N ARG A 133 -2.96 19.00 -28.04
CA ARG A 133 -4.04 18.05 -28.39
C ARG A 133 -5.34 18.39 -27.67
N CYS A 134 -5.28 18.67 -26.36
CA CYS A 134 -6.45 19.10 -25.58
C CYS A 134 -7.10 20.35 -26.16
N ARG A 135 -6.30 21.40 -26.45
CA ARG A 135 -6.81 22.63 -27.09
C ARG A 135 -7.47 22.38 -28.46
N ARG A 136 -6.92 21.48 -29.27
CA ARG A 136 -7.52 21.10 -30.57
C ARG A 136 -8.87 20.41 -30.36
N LEU A 137 -8.97 19.48 -29.41
CA LEU A 137 -10.21 18.78 -29.09
C LEU A 137 -11.28 19.74 -28.53
N GLU A 138 -10.90 20.69 -27.68
CA GLU A 138 -11.79 21.73 -27.16
C GLU A 138 -12.36 22.57 -28.30
N LYS A 139 -11.51 23.04 -29.23
CA LYS A 139 -11.96 23.80 -30.41
C LYS A 139 -12.87 22.98 -31.32
N MET A 140 -12.56 21.70 -31.54
CA MET A 140 -13.44 20.78 -32.28
C MET A 140 -14.80 20.63 -31.60
N ASN A 141 -14.84 20.46 -30.28
CA ASN A 141 -16.08 20.35 -29.52
C ASN A 141 -16.91 21.64 -29.57
N GLN A 142 -16.28 22.81 -29.48
CA GLN A 142 -16.96 24.10 -29.63
C GLN A 142 -17.57 24.23 -31.04
N ASN A 143 -16.81 23.89 -32.09
CA ASN A 143 -17.30 23.91 -33.47
C ASN A 143 -18.46 22.92 -33.68
N LEU A 144 -18.41 21.72 -33.10
CA LEU A 144 -19.49 20.75 -33.14
C LEU A 144 -20.74 21.25 -32.42
N LYS A 145 -20.60 21.87 -31.24
CA LYS A 145 -21.72 22.49 -30.50
C LYS A 145 -22.39 23.60 -31.33
N GLN A 146 -21.59 24.48 -31.94
CA GLN A 146 -22.12 25.54 -32.81
C GLN A 146 -22.83 24.98 -34.05
N ARG A 147 -22.25 23.96 -34.71
CA ARG A 147 -22.89 23.26 -35.84
C ARG A 147 -24.21 22.61 -35.42
N LYS A 148 -24.25 21.94 -34.26
CA LYS A 148 -25.47 21.36 -33.70
C LYS A 148 -26.53 22.42 -33.45
N LYS A 149 -26.17 23.56 -32.85
CA LYS A 149 -27.10 24.69 -32.62
C LYS A 149 -27.67 25.23 -33.93
N LYS A 150 -26.83 25.45 -34.95
CA LYS A 150 -27.27 25.88 -36.29
C LYS A 150 -28.20 24.85 -36.96
N MET A 151 -27.88 23.56 -36.82
CA MET A 151 -28.74 22.48 -37.34
C MET A 151 -30.09 22.40 -36.62
N MET A 152 -30.13 22.62 -35.31
CA MET A 152 -31.37 22.60 -34.52
C MET A 152 -32.32 23.75 -34.85
N ILE A 153 -31.80 24.93 -35.24
CA ILE A 153 -32.63 26.08 -35.63
C ILE A 153 -33.34 25.82 -36.97
N ASN A 154 -32.67 25.11 -37.89
CA ASN A 154 -33.13 24.97 -39.27
C ASN A 154 -33.92 23.68 -39.55
N ARG A 155 -34.11 22.80 -38.55
CA ARG A 155 -34.88 21.55 -38.73
C ARG A 155 -35.79 21.34 -37.53
N PRO A 156 -37.09 21.01 -37.73
CA PRO A 156 -37.91 20.51 -36.65
C PRO A 156 -37.18 19.35 -35.98
N SER A 157 -37.22 19.29 -34.65
CA SER A 157 -36.53 18.24 -33.91
C SER A 157 -37.17 16.90 -34.29
N ALA A 158 -36.51 16.14 -35.16
CA ALA A 158 -37.03 14.86 -35.62
C ALA A 158 -36.89 13.82 -34.51
N PHE A 159 -38.02 13.21 -34.10
CA PHE A 159 -37.99 12.08 -33.19
C PHE A 159 -37.82 10.80 -34.00
N ARG A 160 -36.58 10.32 -34.07
CA ARG A 160 -36.23 9.12 -34.85
C ARG A 160 -36.60 7.86 -34.08
N LEU A 161 -37.67 7.20 -34.51
CA LEU A 161 -38.04 5.88 -33.98
C LEU A 161 -37.02 4.79 -34.35
N ARG A 162 -36.26 4.99 -35.43
CA ARG A 162 -35.30 4.02 -35.95
C ARG A 162 -33.89 4.58 -36.01
N TYR A 163 -32.92 3.72 -35.77
CA TYR A 163 -31.51 3.99 -36.01
C TYR A 163 -30.90 2.80 -36.75
N LYS A 164 -30.27 3.03 -37.91
CA LYS A 164 -29.70 1.98 -38.77
C LYS A 164 -30.69 0.84 -39.09
N GLY A 165 -31.96 1.20 -39.37
CA GLY A 165 -33.01 0.25 -39.74
C GLY A 165 -33.69 -0.49 -38.58
N THR A 166 -33.17 -0.41 -37.35
CA THR A 166 -33.78 -1.03 -36.16
C THR A 166 -34.49 0.02 -35.30
N TYR A 167 -35.54 -0.38 -34.57
CA TYR A 167 -36.20 0.51 -33.63
C TYR A 167 -35.32 0.75 -32.41
N THR A 168 -35.22 2.02 -32.00
CA THR A 168 -34.40 2.42 -30.85
C THR A 168 -34.94 1.81 -29.55
N ALA A 169 -34.09 1.71 -28.54
CA ALA A 169 -34.49 1.20 -27.23
C ALA A 169 -35.56 2.10 -26.59
N GLU A 170 -35.42 3.41 -26.76
CA GLU A 170 -36.35 4.43 -26.29
C GLU A 170 -37.72 4.32 -26.99
N ALA A 171 -37.74 4.09 -28.31
CA ALA A 171 -38.99 3.91 -29.04
C ALA A 171 -39.72 2.62 -28.62
N ARG A 172 -39.00 1.52 -28.42
CA ARG A 172 -39.57 0.26 -27.89
C ARG A 172 -40.07 0.42 -26.45
N ALA A 173 -39.32 1.13 -25.60
CA ALA A 173 -39.74 1.44 -24.23
C ALA A 173 -41.01 2.31 -24.19
N LEU A 174 -41.08 3.35 -25.03
CA LEU A 174 -42.27 4.18 -25.17
C LEU A 174 -43.47 3.34 -25.63
N ALA A 175 -43.29 2.47 -26.62
CA ALA A 175 -44.35 1.58 -27.08
C ALA A 175 -44.88 0.67 -25.96
N ARG A 176 -43.98 0.05 -25.17
CA ARG A 176 -44.36 -0.74 -24.00
C ARG A 176 -45.13 0.07 -22.97
N TYR A 177 -44.67 1.27 -22.66
CA TYR A 177 -45.33 2.17 -21.72
C TYR A 177 -46.75 2.55 -22.18
N MET A 178 -46.93 2.83 -23.47
CA MET A 178 -48.25 3.12 -24.03
C MET A 178 -49.20 1.92 -23.95
N VAL A 179 -48.71 0.69 -24.20
CA VAL A 179 -49.51 -0.52 -24.02
C VAL A 179 -49.87 -0.73 -22.56
N ALA A 180 -48.92 -0.55 -21.64
CA ALA A 180 -49.14 -0.68 -20.20
C ALA A 180 -50.15 0.34 -19.64
N THR A 181 -50.26 1.51 -20.28
CA THR A 181 -51.26 2.54 -19.95
C THR A 181 -52.61 2.33 -20.64
N GLY A 182 -52.82 1.20 -21.32
CA GLY A 182 -54.08 0.81 -21.94
C GLY A 182 -54.24 1.20 -23.41
N THR A 183 -53.19 1.70 -24.06
CA THR A 183 -53.25 2.00 -25.50
C THR A 183 -53.24 0.70 -26.30
N ALA A 184 -54.28 0.46 -27.10
CA ALA A 184 -54.32 -0.69 -28.01
C ALA A 184 -53.08 -0.73 -28.92
N GLU A 185 -52.44 -1.90 -29.03
CA GLU A 185 -51.17 -2.09 -29.75
C GLU A 185 -51.22 -1.61 -31.21
N ALA A 186 -52.38 -1.74 -31.86
CA ALA A 186 -52.61 -1.27 -33.24
C ALA A 186 -52.61 0.27 -33.37
N LYS A 187 -52.85 0.98 -32.26
CA LYS A 187 -52.97 2.45 -32.19
C LYS A 187 -51.73 3.14 -31.64
N VAL A 188 -50.84 2.41 -30.96
CA VAL A 188 -49.59 2.96 -30.40
C VAL A 188 -48.78 3.76 -31.42
N GLY A 189 -48.51 3.18 -32.61
CA GLY A 189 -47.72 3.89 -33.64
C GLY A 189 -48.38 5.19 -34.14
N GLU A 190 -49.71 5.22 -34.24
CA GLU A 190 -50.46 6.41 -34.63
C GLU A 190 -50.46 7.46 -33.52
N ALA A 191 -50.64 7.02 -32.27
CA ALA A 191 -50.62 7.88 -31.11
C ALA A 191 -49.24 8.56 -30.93
N ILE A 192 -48.13 7.82 -31.13
CA ILE A 192 -46.77 8.39 -31.10
C ILE A 192 -46.62 9.51 -32.13
N GLN A 193 -47.12 9.31 -33.37
CA GLN A 193 -47.04 10.33 -34.41
C GLN A 193 -47.88 11.57 -34.08
N ARG A 194 -49.10 11.38 -33.56
CA ARG A 194 -49.98 12.48 -33.15
C ARG A 194 -49.38 13.28 -31.99
N ILE A 195 -48.87 12.60 -30.96
CA ILE A 195 -48.18 13.24 -29.82
C ILE A 195 -46.95 14.01 -30.32
N GLY A 196 -46.14 13.39 -31.17
CA GLY A 196 -44.98 14.06 -31.79
C GLY A 196 -45.37 15.33 -32.54
N SER A 197 -46.40 15.27 -33.38
CA SER A 197 -46.91 16.41 -34.13
C SER A 197 -47.36 17.56 -33.23
N VAL A 198 -48.09 17.27 -32.13
CA VAL A 198 -48.49 18.26 -31.13
C VAL A 198 -47.28 18.90 -30.43
N MET A 199 -46.21 18.14 -30.23
CA MET A 199 -44.95 18.63 -29.65
C MET A 199 -44.02 19.33 -30.67
N GLY A 200 -44.47 19.51 -31.92
CA GLY A 200 -43.64 20.09 -32.99
C GLY A 200 -42.48 19.17 -33.42
N LEU A 201 -42.57 17.88 -33.12
CA LEU A 201 -41.61 16.86 -33.52
C LEU A 201 -42.10 16.15 -34.78
N ASP A 202 -41.20 16.00 -35.74
CA ASP A 202 -41.46 15.19 -36.92
C ASP A 202 -41.15 13.71 -36.62
N VAL A 203 -42.14 12.84 -36.83
CA VAL A 203 -42.06 11.39 -36.58
C VAL A 203 -42.27 10.65 -37.91
N GLU A 204 -41.17 10.54 -38.66
CA GLU A 204 -41.15 10.02 -40.04
C GLU A 204 -41.80 8.63 -40.20
N HIS A 205 -41.67 7.76 -39.20
CA HIS A 205 -42.10 6.37 -39.28
C HIS A 205 -43.24 6.06 -38.32
N LYS A 206 -44.10 5.09 -38.68
CA LYS A 206 -45.14 4.54 -37.81
C LYS A 206 -44.76 3.13 -37.35
N MET A 207 -44.85 2.86 -36.05
CA MET A 207 -44.75 1.50 -35.52
C MET A 207 -45.99 0.68 -35.90
N SER A 208 -45.79 -0.51 -36.46
CA SER A 208 -46.89 -1.45 -36.76
C SER A 208 -47.31 -2.22 -35.52
N LYS A 209 -48.54 -2.76 -35.50
CA LYS A 209 -49.04 -3.64 -34.43
C LYS A 209 -48.04 -4.76 -34.09
N ARG A 210 -47.54 -5.45 -35.11
CA ARG A 210 -46.57 -6.55 -34.96
C ARG A 210 -45.26 -6.10 -34.29
N THR A 211 -44.76 -4.91 -34.64
CA THR A 211 -43.56 -4.36 -33.99
C THR A 211 -43.81 -4.03 -32.53
N VAL A 212 -44.96 -3.43 -32.21
CA VAL A 212 -45.34 -3.09 -30.84
C VAL A 212 -45.44 -4.37 -30.00
N GLN A 213 -46.12 -5.40 -30.51
CA GLN A 213 -46.21 -6.72 -29.88
C GLN A 213 -44.83 -7.32 -29.60
N ARG A 214 -43.92 -7.27 -30.57
CA ARG A 214 -42.53 -7.71 -30.37
C ARG A 214 -41.82 -6.91 -29.28
N ALA A 215 -41.98 -5.59 -29.26
CA ALA A 215 -41.37 -4.75 -28.23
C ALA A 215 -41.91 -5.07 -26.82
N VAL A 216 -43.18 -5.46 -26.70
CA VAL A 216 -43.81 -5.94 -25.45
C VAL A 216 -43.25 -7.31 -25.05
N MET A 217 -43.22 -8.28 -25.95
CA MET A 217 -42.66 -9.61 -25.69
C MET A 217 -41.19 -9.53 -25.29
N GLU A 218 -40.38 -8.72 -25.99
CA GLU A 218 -38.99 -8.45 -25.63
C GLU A 218 -38.87 -7.86 -24.22
N GLY A 219 -39.82 -7.02 -23.81
CA GLY A 219 -39.89 -6.50 -22.45
C GLY A 219 -40.21 -7.56 -21.41
N GLY A 220 -41.09 -8.51 -21.74
CA GLY A 220 -41.40 -9.67 -20.90
C GLY A 220 -40.17 -10.56 -20.69
N ILE A 221 -39.47 -10.92 -21.78
CA ILE A 221 -38.21 -11.68 -21.73
C ILE A 221 -37.16 -10.96 -20.87
N ALA A 222 -37.02 -9.65 -21.04
CA ALA A 222 -36.11 -8.85 -20.21
C ALA A 222 -36.54 -8.85 -18.73
N GLY A 223 -37.84 -8.84 -18.45
CA GLY A 223 -38.39 -8.99 -17.11
C GLY A 223 -38.05 -10.34 -16.48
N ASP A 224 -38.16 -11.43 -17.23
CA ASP A 224 -37.81 -12.78 -16.76
C ASP A 224 -36.32 -12.90 -16.46
N ILE A 225 -35.46 -12.37 -17.32
CA ILE A 225 -34.01 -12.30 -17.08
C ILE A 225 -33.71 -11.51 -15.81
N GLN A 226 -34.34 -10.35 -15.63
CA GLN A 226 -34.17 -9.53 -14.43
C GLN A 226 -34.63 -10.29 -13.18
N LEU A 227 -35.76 -10.99 -13.26
CA LEU A 227 -36.33 -11.74 -12.15
C LEU A 227 -35.38 -12.84 -11.67
N ALA A 228 -34.76 -13.58 -12.59
CA ALA A 228 -33.76 -14.60 -12.26
C ALA A 228 -32.54 -13.99 -11.54
N VAL A 229 -32.02 -12.84 -12.01
CA VAL A 229 -30.92 -12.12 -11.34
C VAL A 229 -31.32 -11.69 -9.93
N GLU A 230 -32.52 -11.12 -9.78
CA GLU A 230 -33.01 -10.67 -8.48
C GLU A 230 -33.21 -11.85 -7.52
N ILE A 231 -33.75 -12.98 -7.98
CA ILE A 231 -33.89 -14.20 -7.16
C ILE A 231 -32.51 -14.70 -6.74
N LEU A 232 -31.55 -14.83 -7.65
CA LEU A 232 -30.18 -15.28 -7.32
C LEU A 232 -29.51 -14.39 -6.26
N GLY A 233 -29.70 -13.08 -6.37
CA GLY A 233 -29.14 -12.10 -5.43
C GLY A 233 -29.90 -11.93 -4.11
N ALA A 234 -31.14 -12.41 -4.02
CA ALA A 234 -31.93 -12.31 -2.81
C ALA A 234 -31.52 -13.38 -1.77
N SER A 235 -31.43 -12.99 -0.51
CA SER A 235 -31.23 -13.94 0.59
C SER A 235 -32.52 -14.66 0.98
N LYS A 236 -33.66 -13.99 0.79
CA LYS A 236 -35.00 -14.44 1.19
C LYS A 236 -36.02 -13.89 0.20
N LEU A 237 -37.03 -14.69 -0.11
CA LEU A 237 -38.22 -14.27 -0.83
C LEU A 237 -39.49 -14.83 -0.18
N CYS A 238 -40.60 -14.13 -0.34
CA CYS A 238 -41.92 -14.63 0.01
C CYS A 238 -42.73 -14.80 -1.28
N PHE A 239 -43.44 -15.90 -1.42
CA PHE A 239 -44.29 -16.19 -2.57
C PHE A 239 -45.75 -15.97 -2.24
N SER A 240 -46.52 -15.45 -3.19
CA SER A 240 -47.97 -15.40 -3.08
C SER A 240 -48.64 -15.71 -4.40
N SER A 241 -49.67 -16.55 -4.35
CA SER A 241 -50.55 -16.85 -5.47
C SER A 241 -51.99 -16.46 -5.13
N ASP A 242 -52.67 -15.90 -6.12
CA ASP A 242 -54.10 -15.60 -6.07
C ASP A 242 -54.75 -16.17 -7.33
N SER A 243 -55.93 -16.78 -7.17
CA SER A 243 -56.64 -17.45 -8.27
C SER A 243 -58.06 -16.91 -8.38
N THR A 244 -58.48 -16.56 -9.59
CA THR A 244 -59.84 -16.09 -9.86
C THR A 244 -60.40 -16.73 -11.12
N SER A 245 -61.71 -16.93 -11.19
CA SER A 245 -62.37 -17.49 -12.38
C SER A 245 -63.10 -16.38 -13.16
N HIS A 246 -62.91 -16.36 -14.48
CA HIS A 246 -63.69 -15.50 -15.37
C HIS A 246 -64.14 -16.28 -16.60
N ARG A 247 -65.47 -16.41 -16.78
CA ARG A 247 -66.10 -17.12 -17.91
C ARG A 247 -65.60 -18.57 -18.08
N HIS A 248 -65.55 -19.31 -16.98
CA HIS A 248 -65.05 -20.70 -16.95
C HIS A 248 -63.57 -20.86 -17.33
N ILE A 249 -62.78 -19.78 -17.25
CA ILE A 249 -61.34 -19.80 -17.35
C ILE A 249 -60.79 -19.38 -15.99
N GLU A 250 -59.97 -20.23 -15.39
CA GLU A 250 -59.28 -19.92 -14.15
C GLU A 250 -57.99 -19.17 -14.49
N TYR A 251 -57.74 -18.08 -13.76
CA TYR A 251 -56.55 -17.26 -13.85
C TYR A 251 -55.82 -17.32 -12.53
N GLU A 252 -54.54 -17.69 -12.57
CA GLU A 252 -53.65 -17.70 -11.43
C GLU A 252 -52.61 -16.58 -11.61
N SER A 253 -52.62 -15.62 -10.69
CA SER A 253 -51.62 -14.58 -10.59
C SER A 253 -50.57 -14.99 -9.56
N ARG A 254 -49.30 -14.96 -9.95
CA ARG A 254 -48.19 -15.31 -9.06
C ARG A 254 -47.32 -14.09 -8.81
N THR A 255 -47.03 -13.84 -7.55
CA THR A 255 -46.23 -12.70 -7.11
C THR A 255 -45.18 -13.14 -6.09
N ILE A 256 -44.06 -12.43 -6.08
CA ILE A 256 -42.99 -12.66 -5.13
C ILE A 256 -42.57 -11.32 -4.52
N ALA A 257 -42.28 -11.33 -3.23
CA ALA A 257 -41.65 -10.24 -2.53
C ALA A 257 -40.20 -10.64 -2.21
N LEU A 258 -39.23 -9.84 -2.62
CA LEU A 258 -37.80 -10.07 -2.37
C LEU A 258 -37.06 -8.76 -2.14
N GLN A 259 -35.89 -8.84 -1.53
CA GLN A 259 -35.01 -7.70 -1.34
C GLN A 259 -34.17 -7.47 -2.61
N VAL A 260 -34.29 -6.28 -3.19
CA VAL A 260 -33.61 -5.90 -4.44
C VAL A 260 -32.78 -4.64 -4.21
N ILE A 261 -31.57 -4.61 -4.77
CA ILE A 261 -30.68 -3.44 -4.77
C ILE A 261 -31.22 -2.40 -5.77
N ASP A 262 -31.09 -1.11 -5.47
CA ASP A 262 -31.42 -0.06 -6.45
C ASP A 262 -30.41 -0.07 -7.60
N TYR A 263 -30.87 -0.30 -8.83
CA TYR A 263 -30.00 -0.31 -10.01
C TYR A 263 -29.40 1.07 -10.32
N ASN A 264 -30.00 2.16 -9.83
CA ASN A 264 -29.45 3.51 -10.00
C ASN A 264 -28.44 3.89 -8.91
N ASP A 265 -28.52 3.26 -7.74
CA ASP A 265 -27.57 3.41 -6.64
C ASP A 265 -27.22 2.03 -6.06
N PRO A 266 -26.20 1.35 -6.64
CA PRO A 266 -25.81 0.02 -6.19
C PRO A 266 -25.31 -0.04 -4.74
N ASN A 267 -24.99 1.11 -4.13
CA ASN A 267 -24.57 1.18 -2.73
C ASN A 267 -25.74 1.33 -1.76
N ALA A 268 -26.96 1.54 -2.27
CA ALA A 268 -28.16 1.61 -1.46
C ALA A 268 -28.45 0.26 -0.78
N LYS A 269 -29.05 0.32 0.41
CA LYS A 269 -29.51 -0.89 1.10
C LYS A 269 -30.59 -1.59 0.27
N PRO A 270 -30.57 -2.93 0.17
CA PRO A 270 -31.64 -3.68 -0.49
C PRO A 270 -33.01 -3.34 0.11
N ALA A 271 -34.00 -3.11 -0.76
CA ALA A 271 -35.35 -2.79 -0.35
C ALA A 271 -36.33 -3.88 -0.81
N TRP A 272 -37.38 -4.13 -0.02
CA TRP A 272 -38.44 -5.05 -0.41
C TRP A 272 -39.17 -4.53 -1.65
N ARG A 273 -39.24 -5.38 -2.68
CA ARG A 273 -39.96 -5.11 -3.92
C ARG A 273 -40.85 -6.29 -4.24
N MET A 274 -42.05 -6.00 -4.73
CA MET A 274 -42.93 -7.00 -5.32
C MET A 274 -42.62 -7.15 -6.81
N ARG A 275 -42.60 -8.40 -7.28
CA ARG A 275 -42.51 -8.79 -8.69
C ARG A 275 -43.64 -9.76 -9.00
N THR A 276 -44.08 -9.75 -10.25
CA THR A 276 -45.00 -10.78 -10.74
C THR A 276 -44.18 -11.86 -11.45
N LEU A 277 -44.53 -13.12 -11.20
CA LEU A 277 -44.05 -14.25 -11.99
C LEU A 277 -44.89 -14.44 -13.26
N GLY A 278 -46.01 -13.70 -13.40
CA GLY A 278 -46.94 -13.80 -14.50
C GLY A 278 -48.36 -14.09 -14.04
N VAL A 279 -49.25 -14.12 -15.02
CA VAL A 279 -50.63 -14.57 -14.88
C VAL A 279 -50.84 -15.67 -15.90
N ASP A 280 -51.16 -16.86 -15.42
CA ASP A 280 -51.42 -18.03 -16.26
C ASP A 280 -52.86 -18.49 -16.11
N THR A 281 -53.34 -19.25 -17.09
CA THR A 281 -54.63 -19.94 -16.98
C THR A 281 -54.43 -21.35 -16.46
N SER A 282 -55.21 -21.76 -15.46
CA SER A 282 -55.27 -23.16 -14.99
C SER A 282 -56.48 -23.88 -15.58
N VAL A 283 -56.38 -25.22 -15.66
CA VAL A 283 -57.50 -26.09 -16.04
C VAL A 283 -58.38 -26.40 -14.81
N ASN A 284 -57.80 -26.36 -13.61
CA ASN A 284 -58.44 -26.67 -12.33
C ASN A 284 -57.71 -26.03 -11.13
N HIS A 285 -58.43 -25.90 -10.01
CA HIS A 285 -57.98 -25.26 -8.76
C HIS A 285 -57.34 -26.23 -7.74
N THR A 286 -56.73 -27.33 -8.17
CA THR A 286 -56.09 -28.25 -7.19
C THR A 286 -54.74 -27.69 -6.73
N SER A 287 -54.40 -27.95 -5.47
CA SER A 287 -53.09 -27.56 -4.93
C SER A 287 -51.91 -28.11 -5.76
N GLU A 288 -52.03 -29.34 -6.27
CA GLU A 288 -51.04 -29.98 -7.15
C GLU A 288 -50.83 -29.23 -8.47
N THR A 289 -51.91 -28.76 -9.10
CA THR A 289 -51.83 -28.09 -10.41
C THR A 289 -51.23 -26.69 -10.29
N GLN A 290 -51.49 -25.99 -9.19
CA GLN A 290 -50.83 -24.71 -8.88
C GLN A 290 -49.32 -24.88 -8.68
N VAL A 291 -48.90 -25.91 -7.92
CA VAL A 291 -47.47 -26.21 -7.70
C VAL A 291 -46.78 -26.57 -9.01
N GLU A 292 -47.41 -27.41 -9.85
CA GLU A 292 -46.86 -27.78 -11.15
C GLU A 292 -46.77 -26.57 -12.10
N GLY A 293 -47.78 -25.69 -12.08
CA GLY A 293 -47.77 -24.42 -12.81
C GLY A 293 -46.62 -23.51 -12.40
N LEU A 294 -46.35 -23.40 -11.10
CA LEU A 294 -45.21 -22.65 -10.57
C LEU A 294 -43.87 -23.27 -11.03
N LYS A 295 -43.70 -24.59 -10.91
CA LYS A 295 -42.48 -25.29 -11.36
C LYS A 295 -42.20 -25.04 -12.83
N LYS A 296 -43.23 -25.21 -13.67
CA LYS A 296 -43.14 -24.95 -15.10
C LYS A 296 -42.71 -23.50 -15.38
N ARG A 297 -43.32 -22.54 -14.68
CA ARG A 297 -42.97 -21.12 -14.87
C ARG A 297 -41.53 -20.80 -14.45
N LEU A 298 -41.05 -21.38 -13.35
CA LEU A 298 -39.66 -21.21 -12.92
C LEU A 298 -38.68 -21.86 -13.90
N GLN A 299 -39.02 -23.02 -14.46
CA GLN A 299 -38.24 -23.69 -15.49
C GLN A 299 -38.12 -22.84 -16.76
N GLU A 300 -39.21 -22.22 -17.21
CA GLU A 300 -39.19 -21.29 -18.35
C GLU A 300 -38.27 -20.07 -18.09
N ILE A 301 -38.33 -19.51 -16.87
CA ILE A 301 -37.44 -18.41 -16.47
C ILE A 301 -35.97 -18.87 -16.48
N ALA A 302 -35.68 -20.09 -15.99
CA ALA A 302 -34.35 -20.68 -16.03
C ALA A 302 -33.83 -20.87 -17.46
N GLU A 303 -34.64 -21.39 -18.37
CA GLU A 303 -34.26 -21.57 -19.77
C GLU A 303 -33.96 -20.23 -20.45
N ILE A 304 -34.82 -19.23 -20.26
CA ILE A 304 -34.64 -17.88 -20.80
C ILE A 304 -33.38 -17.23 -20.23
N PHE A 305 -33.18 -17.29 -18.90
CA PHE A 305 -32.05 -16.68 -18.23
C PHE A 305 -30.73 -17.34 -18.62
N ASN A 306 -30.64 -18.66 -18.54
CA ASN A 306 -29.43 -19.43 -18.82
C ASN A 306 -29.00 -19.32 -20.29
N SER A 307 -29.96 -19.10 -21.20
CA SER A 307 -29.69 -18.85 -22.63
C SER A 307 -29.33 -17.38 -22.94
N SER A 308 -29.43 -16.48 -21.95
CA SER A 308 -29.23 -15.05 -22.18
C SER A 308 -27.75 -14.67 -22.29
N PRO A 309 -27.40 -13.65 -23.10
CA PRO A 309 -26.04 -13.11 -23.12
C PRO A 309 -25.56 -12.59 -21.77
N LEU A 310 -26.50 -12.20 -20.88
CA LEU A 310 -26.17 -11.74 -19.53
C LEU A 310 -25.63 -12.89 -18.69
N ALA A 311 -26.34 -14.01 -18.60
CA ALA A 311 -25.91 -15.18 -17.84
C ALA A 311 -24.57 -15.72 -18.34
N ILE A 312 -24.40 -15.85 -19.66
CA ILE A 312 -23.17 -16.33 -20.28
C ILE A 312 -21.98 -15.41 -19.97
N ARG A 313 -22.17 -14.09 -20.04
CA ARG A 313 -21.09 -13.12 -19.82
C ARG A 313 -20.66 -13.05 -18.35
N GLU A 314 -21.62 -13.09 -17.44
CA GLU A 314 -21.36 -12.99 -16.00
C GLU A 314 -21.04 -14.35 -15.34
N GLY A 315 -21.13 -15.46 -16.09
CA GLY A 315 -20.92 -16.80 -15.57
C GLY A 315 -21.97 -17.23 -14.55
N LEU A 316 -23.21 -16.75 -14.70
CA LEU A 316 -24.33 -17.03 -13.80
C LEU A 316 -25.17 -18.19 -14.32
N HIS A 317 -25.78 -18.92 -13.39
CA HIS A 317 -26.73 -20.00 -13.67
C HIS A 317 -27.91 -19.89 -12.71
N PHE A 318 -29.12 -20.10 -13.20
CA PHE A 318 -30.34 -20.14 -12.39
C PHE A 318 -31.00 -21.51 -12.55
N ASP A 319 -31.22 -22.19 -11.42
CA ASP A 319 -32.05 -23.39 -11.35
C ASP A 319 -33.40 -23.06 -10.69
N SER A 320 -34.45 -23.80 -11.04
CA SER A 320 -35.73 -23.74 -10.33
C SER A 320 -35.59 -23.97 -8.81
N ASP A 321 -34.62 -24.80 -8.39
CA ASP A 321 -34.35 -25.06 -6.97
C ASP A 321 -33.79 -23.82 -6.23
N ASP A 322 -33.13 -22.90 -6.93
CA ASP A 322 -32.65 -21.63 -6.33
C ASP A 322 -33.79 -20.82 -5.71
N PHE A 323 -34.98 -20.93 -6.30
CA PHE A 323 -36.19 -20.31 -5.77
C PHE A 323 -36.60 -20.96 -4.46
N ALA A 324 -36.65 -22.29 -4.41
CA ALA A 324 -37.05 -23.05 -3.23
C ALA A 324 -36.10 -22.82 -2.05
N PHE A 325 -34.78 -22.77 -2.29
CA PHE A 325 -33.79 -22.49 -1.25
C PHE A 325 -33.94 -21.10 -0.58
N ARG A 326 -34.50 -20.14 -1.30
CA ARG A 326 -34.69 -18.76 -0.83
C ARG A 326 -36.10 -18.50 -0.30
N LEU A 327 -37.01 -19.44 -0.47
CA LEU A 327 -38.41 -19.32 -0.06
C LEU A 327 -38.51 -19.31 1.46
N TYR A 328 -38.93 -18.17 2.01
CA TYR A 328 -39.07 -17.94 3.45
C TYR A 328 -40.51 -18.08 3.93
N GLY A 329 -41.48 -17.84 3.05
CA GLY A 329 -42.89 -17.96 3.35
C GLY A 329 -43.75 -17.95 2.10
N THR A 330 -44.92 -18.55 2.21
CA THR A 330 -45.93 -18.61 1.15
C THR A 330 -47.24 -18.00 1.67
N SER A 331 -47.98 -17.34 0.79
CA SER A 331 -49.33 -16.84 1.07
C SER A 331 -50.21 -17.18 -0.13
N GLY A 332 -51.10 -18.14 0.03
CA GLY A 332 -52.11 -18.46 -0.96
C GLY A 332 -53.45 -18.65 -0.27
N ASP A 333 -54.53 -18.35 -0.98
CA ASP A 333 -55.85 -18.73 -0.51
C ASP A 333 -55.94 -20.26 -0.44
N HIS A 334 -56.66 -20.78 0.56
CA HIS A 334 -56.87 -22.20 0.72
C HIS A 334 -57.52 -22.76 -0.56
N ALA A 335 -56.78 -23.54 -1.34
CA ALA A 335 -57.36 -24.47 -2.30
C ALA A 335 -58.27 -25.39 -1.50
N ALA A 336 -59.57 -25.25 -1.73
CA ALA A 336 -60.58 -26.04 -1.07
C ALA A 336 -60.50 -27.44 -1.70
N ASP A 337 -59.61 -28.29 -1.19
CA ASP A 337 -59.54 -29.72 -1.54
C ASP A 337 -60.78 -30.41 -0.95
N HIS A 338 -61.97 -30.07 -1.47
CA HIS A 338 -63.23 -30.74 -1.18
C HIS A 338 -63.29 -31.97 -2.08
N LEU A 339 -63.05 -33.13 -1.49
CA LEU A 339 -63.29 -34.46 -2.06
C LEU A 339 -64.74 -34.65 -2.51
#